data_AF-A0A3C1NYV6-F1
#
_entry.id   AF-A0A3C1NYV6-F1
#
_cell.length_a   1.000
_cell.length_b   1.000
_cell.length_c   1.000
_cell.angle_alpha   90.00
_cell.angle_beta   90.00
_cell.angle_gamma   90.00
#
_symmetry.space_group_name_H-M   'P 1'
#
loop_
_entity.id
_entity.type
_entity.pdbx_description
1 polymer ?
#
loop_
_entity_poly.entity_id
_entity_poly.type
_entity_poly.pdbx_seq_one_letter_code
_entity_poly.pdbx_strand_id
1 'polypeptide(L)' 'MRCAILGSGNIGTDLMMKLMKGTDASGHGSTPLELVALVGIDPSSDGLARARRLGIEGPHDGPGWILEHA' A
#
# COMPACT_ATOMS: atom_id res chain seq x y z
N MET A 1 3.88 9.91 8.89
CA MET A 1 4.91 8.84 8.96
C MET A 1 4.65 7.89 7.79
N ARG A 2 5.64 7.64 6.95
CA ARG A 2 5.48 6.75 5.78
C ARG A 2 5.29 5.30 6.27
N CYS A 3 4.43 4.54 5.60
CA CYS A 3 4.24 3.12 5.88
C CYS A 3 4.01 2.32 4.60
N ALA A 4 4.36 1.04 4.64
CA ALA A 4 4.06 0.06 3.59
C ALA A 4 3.28 -1.11 4.20
N ILE A 5 2.39 -1.71 3.40
CA ILE A 5 1.68 -2.94 3.76
C ILE A 5 2.36 -4.11 3.06
N LEU A 6 2.79 -5.13 3.80
CA LEU A 6 3.27 -6.39 3.23
C LEU A 6 2.14 -7.42 3.21
N GLY A 7 1.77 -7.86 2.01
CA GLY A 7 0.69 -8.81 1.75
C GLY A 7 -0.48 -8.17 1.00
N SER A 8 -0.62 -8.51 -0.29
CA SER A 8 -1.64 -7.95 -1.20
C SER A 8 -2.95 -8.75 -1.25
N GLY A 9 -3.24 -9.54 -0.21
CA GLY A 9 -4.50 -10.27 -0.08
C GLY A 9 -5.66 -9.39 0.40
N ASN A 10 -6.77 -10.02 0.75
CA ASN A 10 -7.99 -9.33 1.18
C ASN A 10 -7.76 -8.39 2.37
N ILE A 11 -7.00 -8.83 3.38
CA ILE A 11 -6.72 -8.05 4.60
C ILE A 11 -5.88 -6.81 4.27
N GLY A 12 -4.76 -6.98 3.56
CA GLY A 12 -3.89 -5.86 3.21
C GLY A 12 -4.57 -4.84 2.29
N THR A 13 -5.38 -5.32 1.36
CA THR A 13 -6.17 -4.45 0.47
C THR A 13 -7.26 -3.69 1.23
N ASP A 14 -7.95 -4.32 2.19
CA ASP A 14 -8.93 -3.63 3.04
C ASP A 14 -8.27 -2.57 3.94
N LEU A 15 -7.10 -2.89 4.52
CA LEU A 15 -6.31 -1.94 5.30
C LEU A 15 -5.86 -0.75 4.43
N MET A 16 -5.40 -0.99 3.20
CA MET A 16 -5.08 0.07 2.23
C MET A 16 -6.29 1.00 2.03
N MET A 17 -7.48 0.44 1.80
CA MET A 17 -8.70 1.26 1.61
C MET A 17 -9.04 2.08 2.86
N LYS A 18 -8.80 1.55 4.07
CA LYS A 18 -9.02 2.28 5.33
C LYS A 18 -8.04 3.44 5.49
N LEU A 19 -6.75 3.23 5.21
CA LEU A 19 -5.74 4.28 5.26
C LEU A 19 -6.03 5.39 4.24
N MET A 20 -6.41 5.03 3.01
CA MET A 20 -6.77 6.00 1.98
C MET A 20 -8.01 6.83 2.35
N LYS A 21 -9.05 6.23 2.94
CA LYS A 21 -10.24 6.97 3.41
C LYS A 21 -9.92 7.96 4.52
N GLY A 22 -8.92 7.64 5.35
CA GLY A 22 -8.49 8.50 6.45
C GLY A 22 -7.56 9.63 6.02
N THR A 23 -7.18 9.71 4.74
CA THR A 23 -6.19 10.67 4.20
C THR A 23 -6.86 11.55 3.15
N ASP A 24 -6.73 12.87 3.28
CA ASP A 24 -7.21 13.83 2.30
C ASP A 24 -6.19 14.08 1.18
N ALA A 25 -6.60 14.88 0.18
CA ALA A 25 -5.79 15.17 -1.01
C ALA A 25 -4.48 15.94 -0.73
N SER A 26 -4.32 16.51 0.46
CA SER A 26 -3.09 17.19 0.90
C SER A 26 -2.14 16.27 1.68
N GLY A 27 -2.48 14.98 1.80
CA GLY A 27 -1.74 14.03 2.64
C GLY A 27 -2.01 14.21 4.14
N HIS A 28 -2.97 15.06 4.51
CA HIS A 28 -3.39 15.25 5.90
C HIS A 28 -4.62 14.38 6.18
N GLY A 29 -4.67 13.77 7.35
CA GLY A 29 -5.67 12.76 7.63
C GLY A 29 -5.90 12.57 9.12
N SER A 30 -6.95 11.84 9.48
CA SER A 30 -7.16 11.38 10.86
C SER A 30 -6.14 10.32 11.28
N THR A 31 -5.41 9.76 10.32
CA THR A 31 -4.30 8.84 10.54
C THR A 31 -2.95 9.56 10.42
N PRO A 32 -1.98 9.29 11.31
CA PRO A 32 -0.62 9.82 11.19
C PRO A 32 0.22 9.08 10.12
N LEU A 33 -0.38 8.14 9.39
CA LEU A 33 0.30 7.25 8.44
C LEU A 33 0.01 7.63 6.99
N GLU A 34 1.07 7.76 6.22
CA GLU A 34 1.05 7.96 4.77
C GLU A 34 1.43 6.64 4.09
N LEU A 35 0.46 6.01 3.42
CA LEU A 35 0.68 4.74 2.74
C LEU A 35 1.44 4.97 1.43
N VAL A 36 2.63 4.37 1.30
CA VAL A 36 3.46 4.51 0.09
C VAL A 36 3.42 3.29 -0.81
N ALA A 37 3.19 2.10 -0.25
CA ALA A 37 3.17 0.86 -1.02
C ALA A 37 2.28 -0.23 -0.42
N LEU A 38 1.67 -1.03 -1.31
CA LEU A 38 1.14 -2.36 -1.01
C LEU A 38 2.05 -3.39 -1.69
N VAL A 39 2.83 -4.11 -0.91
CA VAL A 39 3.87 -5.02 -1.37
C VAL A 39 3.35 -6.45 -1.38
N GLY A 40 3.58 -7.18 -2.46
CA GLY A 40 3.20 -8.58 -2.63
C GLY A 40 4.36 -9.45 -3.11
N ILE A 41 4.05 -10.70 -3.46
CA ILE A 41 4.99 -11.64 -4.10
C ILE A 41 4.46 -12.20 -5.43
N ASP A 42 3.18 -11.97 -5.72
CA ASP A 42 2.51 -12.45 -6.92
C ASP A 42 2.21 -11.26 -7.85
N PRO A 43 2.89 -11.14 -9.02
CA PRO A 43 2.66 -10.05 -9.95
C PRO A 43 1.22 -9.99 -10.49
N SER A 44 0.48 -11.10 -10.45
CA SER A 44 -0.92 -11.21 -10.88
C SER A 44 -1.94 -10.85 -9.80
N SER A 45 -1.50 -10.49 -8.59
CA SER A 45 -2.37 -10.16 -7.46
C SER A 45 -3.33 -9.00 -7.77
N ASP A 46 -4.63 -9.23 -7.58
CA ASP A 46 -5.68 -8.21 -7.66
C ASP A 46 -5.42 -7.03 -6.72
N GLY A 47 -4.90 -7.28 -5.52
CA GLY A 47 -4.55 -6.24 -4.56
C GLY A 47 -3.48 -5.29 -5.11
N LEU A 48 -2.43 -5.83 -5.73
CA LEU A 48 -1.38 -5.02 -6.38
C LEU A 48 -1.93 -4.24 -7.56
N ALA A 49 -2.77 -4.86 -8.40
CA ALA A 49 -3.44 -4.17 -9.50
C ALA A 49 -4.31 -3.01 -9.00
N ARG A 50 -5.02 -3.20 -7.87
CA ARG A 50 -5.83 -2.17 -7.24
C ARG A 50 -4.98 -1.03 -6.67
N ALA A 51 -3.89 -1.34 -5.98
CA ALA A 51 -2.95 -0.34 -5.46
C ALA A 51 -2.46 0.58 -6.58
N ARG A 52 -1.96 -0.01 -7.68
CA ARG A 52 -1.48 0.74 -8.86
C ARG A 52 -2.56 1.65 -9.46
N ARG A 53 -3.81 1.17 -9.58
CA ARG A 53 -4.94 1.98 -10.08
C ARG A 53 -5.26 3.18 -9.18
N LEU A 54 -4.95 3.07 -7.89
CA LEU A 54 -5.15 4.12 -6.88
C LEU A 54 -3.91 5.00 -6.69
N GLY A 55 -2.87 4.81 -7.51
CA GLY A 55 -1.62 5.57 -7.42
C GLY A 55 -0.69 5.15 -6.27
N ILE A 56 -0.96 4.02 -5.61
CA ILE A 56 -0.08 3.43 -4.60
C ILE A 56 0.88 2.46 -5.28
N GLU A 57 2.14 2.45 -4.87
CA GLU A 57 3.12 1.51 -5.40
C GLU A 57 2.68 0.07 -5.12
N GLY A 58 2.78 -0.80 -6.13
CA GLY A 58 2.41 -2.21 -6.04
C GLY A 58 3.54 -3.14 -6.43
N PRO A 59 4.69 -3.15 -5.72
CA PRO A 59 5.81 -4.02 -6.02
C PRO A 59 5.50 -5.49 -5.67
N HIS A 60 6.19 -6.42 -6.33
CA HIS A 60 6.01 -7.87 -6.16
C HIS A 60 7.30 -8.60 -5.74
N ASP A 61 8.34 -7.84 -5.36
CA ASP A 61 9.63 -8.37 -4.90
C ASP A 61 9.61 -8.75 -3.40
N GLY A 62 8.43 -8.71 -2.78
CA GLY A 62 8.23 -9.05 -1.38
C GLY A 62 8.99 -8.11 -0.43
N PRO A 63 9.45 -8.61 0.74
CA PRO A 63 10.08 -7.76 1.75
C PRO A 63 11.38 -7.09 1.29
N GLY A 64 12.05 -7.62 0.26
CA GLY A 64 13.26 -7.00 -0.30
C GLY A 64 13.01 -5.57 -0.75
N TRP A 65 11.88 -5.31 -1.40
CA TRP A 65 11.49 -3.96 -1.82
C TRP A 65 11.41 -3.00 -0.62
N ILE A 66 10.86 -3.45 0.51
CA ILE A 66 10.71 -2.62 1.72
C ILE A 66 12.08 -2.22 2.26
N LEU A 67 13.03 -3.16 2.33
CA LEU A 67 14.37 -2.91 2.85
C LEU A 67 15.15 -1.88 2.01
N GLU A 68 14.80 -1.74 0.73
CA GLU A 68 15.47 -0.82 -0.20
C GLU A 68 14.78 0.55 -0.31
N HIS A 69 13.47 0.66 0.01
CA HIS A 69 12.64 1.84 -0.31
C HIS A 69 11.93 2.48 0.89
N ALA A 70 11.90 1.84 2.07
CA ALA A 70 11.15 2.27 3.26
C ALA A 70 12.05 2.78 4.40
#